data_AF-A0A937TPN5-F1
#
_entry.id   AF-A0A937TPN5-F1
#
_cell.length_a   1.000
_cell.length_b   1.000
_cell.length_c   1.000
_cell.angle_alpha   90.00
_cell.angle_beta   90.00
_cell.angle_gamma   90.00
#
_symmetry.space_group_name_H-M   'P 1'
#
loop_
_entity.id
_entity.type
_entity.pdbx_description
1 polymer ?
#
loop_
_entity_poly.entity_id
_entity_poly.type
_entity_poly.pdbx_seq_one_letter_code
_entity_poly.pdbx_strand_id
1 'polypeptide(L)'
;MGDKEVCQWFEVCPLKRFYEQRKLNPVRDKTPEASDDCLWQPISNGVNKKWIENYCWGDYSKCARYKMEDEGMYHPDNMMPDGTTDEKLK
;
A
#
# COMPACT_ATOMS: atom_id res chain seq x y z
N MET A 1 -15.36 -5.75 21.64
CA MET A 1 -14.86 -4.97 20.48
C MET A 1 -13.40 -5.29 20.34
N GLY A 2 -12.99 -5.99 19.29
CA GLY A 2 -11.56 -6.20 19.03
C GLY A 2 -11.04 -4.97 18.31
N ASP A 3 -10.17 -4.21 18.96
CA ASP A 3 -9.46 -3.11 18.33
C ASP A 3 -8.71 -3.68 17.12
N LYS A 4 -8.99 -3.15 15.93
CA LYS A 4 -8.25 -3.56 14.73
C LYS A 4 -6.81 -3.11 14.94
N GLU A 5 -5.92 -4.07 15.14
CA GLU A 5 -4.53 -3.81 15.40
C GLU A 5 -3.89 -3.20 14.13
N VAL A 6 -3.45 -1.95 14.25
CA VAL A 6 -2.73 -1.25 13.18
C VAL A 6 -1.24 -1.55 13.34
N CYS A 7 -0.54 -1.71 12.21
CA CYS A 7 0.91 -1.85 12.19
C CYS A 7 1.58 -0.71 12.96
N GLN A 8 2.39 -1.05 13.97
CA GLN A 8 3.13 -0.07 14.78
C GLN A 8 4.00 0.86 13.92
N TRP A 9 4.57 0.34 12.84
CA TRP A 9 5.45 1.07 11.93
C TRP A 9 4.69 1.80 10.81
N PHE A 10 3.35 1.85 10.84
CA PHE A 10 2.55 2.48 9.79
C PHE A 10 2.87 3.97 9.60
N GLU A 11 3.12 4.69 10.69
CA GLU A 11 3.39 6.13 10.66
C GLU A 11 4.71 6.48 9.96
N VAL A 12 5.71 5.60 10.04
CA VAL A 12 7.04 5.77 9.42
C VAL A 12 7.18 5.01 8.10
N CYS A 13 6.18 4.21 7.76
CA CYS A 13 6.18 3.33 6.60
C CYS A 13 6.06 4.12 5.28
N PRO A 14 6.91 3.85 4.28
CA PRO A 14 6.80 4.46 2.94
C PRO A 14 5.44 4.21 2.26
N LEU A 15 4.77 3.09 2.55
CA LEU A 15 3.43 2.80 2.00
C LEU A 15 2.37 3.80 2.50
N LYS A 16 2.51 4.36 3.71
CA LYS A 16 1.62 5.42 4.19
C LYS A 16 1.76 6.65 3.30
N ARG A 17 3.00 7.07 3.02
CA ARG A 17 3.28 8.17 2.09
C ARG A 17 2.71 7.90 0.69
N PHE A 18 2.87 6.68 0.15
CA PHE A 18 2.30 6.32 -1.15
C PHE A 18 0.77 6.32 -1.16
N TYR A 19 0.16 5.88 -0.07
CA TYR A 19 -1.29 5.90 0.14
C TYR A 19 -1.85 7.33 0.24
N GLU A 20 -1.22 8.18 1.06
CA GLU A 20 -1.64 9.57 1.28
C GLU A 20 -1.43 10.47 0.06
N GLN A 21 -0.40 10.19 -0.76
CA GLN A 21 -0.16 10.89 -2.03
C GLN A 21 -1.26 10.66 -3.10
N ARG A 22 -2.34 9.92 -2.78
CA ARG A 22 -3.47 9.61 -3.67
C ARG A 22 -3.07 9.03 -5.04
N LYS A 23 -1.89 8.39 -5.14
CA LYS A 23 -1.55 7.50 -6.26
C LYS A 23 -2.28 6.16 -6.09
N LEU A 24 -3.59 6.19 -5.93
CA LEU A 24 -4.44 5.01 -5.77
C LEU A 24 -5.11 4.72 -7.11
N ASN A 25 -4.95 3.50 -7.61
CA ASN A 25 -5.83 2.99 -8.66
C ASN A 25 -7.19 2.66 -8.01
N PRO A 26 -8.31 3.24 -8.46
CA PRO A 26 -9.59 2.59 -8.27
C PRO A 26 -9.55 1.27 -9.04
N VAL A 27 -9.73 0.16 -8.32
CA VAL A 27 -9.95 -1.14 -8.97
C VAL A 27 -11.25 -1.01 -9.76
N ARG A 28 -11.19 -1.34 -11.05
CA ARG A 28 -12.33 -1.35 -11.97
C ARG A 28 -13.33 -2.38 -11.49
N ASP A 29 -14.27 -1.96 -10.66
CA ASP A 29 -15.60 -2.55 -10.69
C ASP A 29 -16.14 -2.28 -12.09
N LYS A 30 -16.53 -3.35 -12.79
CA LYS A 30 -17.08 -3.27 -14.14
C LYS A 30 -18.42 -2.55 -14.07
N THR A 31 -18.43 -1.23 -14.21
CA THR A 31 -19.65 -0.47 -14.53
C THR A 31 -19.53 0.04 -15.97
N PRO A 32 -20.48 -0.27 -16.87
CA PRO A 32 -20.47 0.20 -18.24
C PRO A 32 -20.85 1.68 -18.42
N GLU A 33 -21.12 2.42 -17.34
CA GLU A 33 -21.84 3.70 -17.42
C GLU A 33 -21.14 4.82 -16.64
N ALA A 34 -19.93 5.18 -17.05
CA ALA A 34 -19.32 6.46 -16.67
C ALA A 34 -19.15 7.31 -17.94
N SER A 35 -20.13 8.19 -18.18
CA SER A 35 -20.14 9.18 -19.24
C SER A 35 -19.16 10.32 -18.94
N ASP A 36 -18.25 10.51 -19.89
CA ASP A 36 -17.56 11.73 -20.32
C ASP A 36 -17.67 12.99 -19.42
N ASP A 37 -16.72 13.19 -18.49
CA ASP A 37 -15.99 14.47 -18.28
C ASP A 37 -14.96 14.40 -17.12
N CYS A 38 -13.93 13.55 -17.25
CA CYS A 38 -12.65 13.75 -16.55
C CYS A 38 -11.56 12.90 -17.20
N LEU A 39 -10.81 13.49 -18.13
CA LEU A 39 -9.52 12.97 -18.55
C LEU A 39 -8.50 13.15 -17.42
N TRP A 40 -8.38 12.16 -16.55
CA TRP A 40 -7.14 11.89 -15.82
C TRP A 40 -6.56 10.60 -16.36
N GLN A 41 -5.48 10.70 -17.13
CA GLN A 41 -4.68 9.53 -17.49
C GLN A 41 -4.03 8.98 -16.21
N PRO A 42 -4.30 7.74 -15.78
CA PRO A 42 -3.66 7.20 -14.60
C PRO A 42 -2.29 6.63 -14.99
N ILE A 43 -1.23 7.22 -14.46
CA ILE A 43 0.10 6.62 -14.44
C ILE A 43 -0.01 5.28 -13.70
N SER A 44 0.51 4.22 -14.31
CA SER A 44 0.44 2.82 -13.92
C SER A 44 1.19 2.43 -12.63
N ASN A 45 1.44 3.36 -11.70
CA ASN A 45 2.35 3.17 -10.56
C ASN A 45 1.72 3.63 -9.24
N GLY A 46 0.62 2.97 -8.84
CA GLY A 46 -0.06 3.23 -7.57
C GLY A 46 -0.03 2.01 -6.65
N VAL A 47 0.33 2.21 -5.37
CA VAL A 47 0.22 1.15 -4.36
C VAL A 47 -1.27 0.88 -4.13
N ASN A 48 -1.70 -0.35 -4.39
CA ASN A 48 -3.11 -0.74 -4.23
C ASN A 48 -3.53 -0.63 -2.75
N LYS A 49 -4.69 0.01 -2.49
CA LYS A 49 -5.28 0.18 -1.14
C LYS A 49 -5.38 -1.14 -0.35
N LYS A 50 -5.55 -2.27 -1.05
CA LYS A 50 -5.54 -3.61 -0.45
C LYS A 50 -4.32 -3.87 0.43
N TRP A 51 -3.17 -3.28 0.10
CA TRP A 51 -1.94 -3.47 0.87
C TRP A 51 -2.03 -2.78 2.24
N ILE A 52 -2.60 -1.57 2.28
CA ILE A 52 -2.84 -0.86 3.55
C ILE A 52 -3.93 -1.59 4.34
N GLU A 53 -5.06 -1.91 3.71
CA GLU A 53 -6.20 -2.51 4.40
C GLU A 53 -5.92 -3.92 4.92
N ASN A 54 -5.27 -4.77 4.12
CA ASN A 54 -5.06 -6.17 4.51
C ASN A 54 -3.82 -6.36 5.39
N TYR A 55 -2.79 -5.52 5.24
CA TYR A 55 -1.57 -5.64 6.02
C TYR A 55 -1.48 -4.55 7.08
N CYS A 56 -1.48 -3.27 6.71
CA CYS A 56 -1.27 -2.20 7.69
C CYS A 56 -2.41 -2.05 8.71
N TRP A 57 -3.66 -2.28 8.32
CA TRP A 57 -4.84 -2.24 9.19
C TRP A 57 -5.45 -3.64 9.45
N GLY A 58 -4.75 -4.68 9.01
CA GLY A 58 -5.15 -6.09 9.12
C GLY A 58 -4.01 -6.93 9.68
N ASP A 59 -3.54 -7.91 8.90
CA ASP A 59 -2.49 -8.85 9.31
C ASP A 59 -1.08 -8.26 9.06
N TYR A 60 -0.69 -7.22 9.79
CA TYR A 60 0.65 -6.61 9.64
C TYR A 60 1.79 -7.59 9.98
N SER A 61 1.52 -8.58 10.83
CA SER A 61 2.46 -9.67 11.15
C SER A 61 2.88 -10.50 9.93
N LYS A 62 2.11 -10.48 8.83
CA LYS A 62 2.46 -11.13 7.57
C LYS A 62 3.29 -10.24 6.63
N CYS A 63 3.39 -8.94 6.93
CA CYS A 63 4.18 -8.00 6.13
C CYS A 63 5.67 -8.31 6.28
N ALA A 64 6.35 -8.56 5.16
CA ALA A 64 7.79 -8.85 5.17
C ALA A 64 8.61 -7.72 5.79
N ARG A 65 8.26 -6.46 5.47
CA ARG A 65 8.92 -5.29 6.04
C ARG A 65 8.74 -5.20 7.55
N TYR A 66 7.53 -5.47 8.07
CA TYR A 66 7.29 -5.44 9.52
C TYR A 66 8.22 -6.39 10.26
N LYS A 67 8.39 -7.62 9.75
CA LYS A 67 9.32 -8.60 10.33
C LYS A 67 10.76 -8.11 10.29
N MET A 68 11.19 -7.51 9.18
CA MET A 68 12.55 -6.99 9.07
C MET A 68 12.82 -5.82 10.02
N GLU A 69 11.87 -4.89 10.18
CA GLU A 69 11.96 -3.80 11.17
C GLU A 69 12.02 -4.35 12.61
N ASP A 70 11.18 -5.34 12.92
CA ASP A 70 11.13 -5.99 14.24
C ASP A 70 12.43 -6.74 14.57
N GLU A 71 13.04 -7.37 13.55
CA GLU A 71 14.36 -8.01 13.62
C GLU A 71 15.53 -7.01 13.57
N GLY A 72 15.28 -5.73 13.31
CA GLY A 72 16.30 -4.70 13.15
C GLY A 72 17.19 -4.87 11.90
N MET A 73 16.66 -5.53 10.87
CA MET A 73 17.34 -5.76 9.60
C MET A 73 17.09 -4.63 8.60
N TYR A 74 18.12 -4.27 7.85
CA TYR A 74 17.99 -3.31 6.77
C TYR A 74 17.08 -3.83 5.64
N HIS A 75 16.17 -2.99 5.19
CA HIS A 75 15.36 -3.21 3.99
C HIS A 75 15.18 -1.91 3.19
N PRO A 76 14.98 -1.99 1.86
CA PRO A 76 14.81 -0.80 1.04
C PRO A 76 13.37 -0.25 1.08
N ASP A 77 13.22 1.07 0.89
CA ASP A 77 11.92 1.78 0.93
C ASP A 77 10.93 1.34 -0.15
N ASN A 78 11.45 0.80 -1.25
CA ASN A 78 10.66 0.31 -2.38
C ASN A 78 10.21 -1.16 -2.19
N MET A 79 10.39 -1.72 -0.98
CA MET A 79 9.92 -3.06 -0.62
C MET A 79 8.41 -3.05 -0.31
N MET A 80 7.70 -3.97 -0.95
CA MET A 80 6.28 -4.23 -0.78
C MET A 80 6.01 -5.16 0.42
N PRO A 81 4.76 -5.23 0.93
CA PRO A 81 4.42 -6.12 2.05
C PRO A 81 4.64 -7.61 1.80
N ASP A 82 4.67 -8.03 0.54
CA ASP A 82 4.98 -9.41 0.14
C ASP A 82 6.49 -9.72 0.12
N GLY A 83 7.35 -8.73 0.38
CA GLY A 83 8.80 -8.86 0.36
C GLY A 83 9.43 -8.65 -1.02
N THR A 84 8.63 -8.39 -2.05
CA THR A 84 9.14 -8.01 -3.37
C THR A 84 9.58 -6.54 -3.36
N THR A 85 10.57 -6.20 -4.19
CA THR A 85 10.99 -4.80 -4.38
C THR A 85 10.50 -4.31 -5.73
N ASP A 86 9.72 -3.23 -5.74
CA ASP A 86 9.26 -2.61 -6.99
C ASP A 86 10.18 -1.43 -7.32
N GLU A 87 10.97 -1.52 -8.38
CA GLU A 87 11.87 -0.44 -8.79
C GLU A 87 11.12 0.84 -9.19
N LYS A 88 9.83 0.74 -9.47
CA LYS A 88 8.98 1.88 -9.85
C LYS A 88 8.59 2.76 -8.66
N LEU A 89 8.89 2.31 -7.44
CA LEU A 89 8.69 3.04 -6.19
C LEU A 89 9.97 3.70 -5.68
N LYS A 90 11.08 3.62 -6.43
CA LYS A 90 12.31 4.39 -6.18
C LYS A 90 12.11 5.89 -6.42
#